data_AF-A0A356C1F2-F1
#
_entry.id   AF-A0A356C1F2-F1
#
_cell.length_a   1.000
_cell.length_b   1.000
_cell.length_c   1.000
_cell.angle_alpha   90.00
_cell.angle_beta   90.00
_cell.angle_gamma   90.00
#
_symmetry.space_group_name_H-M   'P 1'
#
loop_
_entity.id
_entity.type
_entity.pdbx_description
1 polymer ?
#
loop_
_entity_poly.entity_id
_entity_poly.type
_entity_poly.pdbx_seq_one_letter_code
_entity_poly.pdbx_strand_id
1 'polypeptide(L)'
;MLNGALTIGTLDGANVEIDQAVGRDNIFIFGLTAAETNQYYLDGTYRPYEVYQADPYLKEVLDQLVNGFINAQHLALYQDLHHSLLHGWGGMADPYFVLADFASYRRVHEDINHQYQQPELWWKKAIINIGNAGYFSSDRTIEEYNQRIWKLH
;
A
#
# COMPACT_ATOMS: atom_id res chain seq x y z
N MET A 1 8.33 -12.76 -2.93
CA MET A 1 7.85 -13.94 -2.22
C MET A 1 8.07 -15.22 -3.04
N LEU A 2 7.08 -16.03 -3.45
CA LEU A 2 7.33 -17.35 -4.06
C LEU A 2 7.99 -17.31 -5.46
N ASN A 3 7.62 -16.34 -6.30
CA ASN A 3 8.16 -16.20 -7.66
C ASN A 3 9.25 -15.12 -7.76
N GLY A 4 9.89 -14.75 -6.65
CA GLY A 4 11.00 -13.79 -6.64
C GLY A 4 10.64 -12.31 -6.77
N ALA A 5 9.37 -11.95 -6.94
CA ALA A 5 8.93 -10.55 -6.86
C ALA A 5 9.05 -10.02 -5.43
N LEU A 6 9.66 -8.85 -5.23
CA LEU A 6 9.70 -8.19 -3.91
C LEU A 6 8.37 -7.45 -3.67
N THR A 7 7.80 -7.62 -2.49
CA THR A 7 6.51 -7.02 -2.15
C THR A 7 6.69 -5.54 -1.83
N ILE A 8 5.82 -4.71 -2.42
CA ILE A 8 5.53 -3.35 -1.95
C ILE A 8 4.10 -3.36 -1.40
N GLY A 9 3.90 -2.87 -0.18
CA GLY A 9 2.56 -2.90 0.43
C GLY A 9 2.47 -2.18 1.76
N THR A 10 1.26 -1.99 2.26
CA THR A 10 1.02 -1.51 3.63
C THR A 10 1.25 -2.63 4.64
N LEU A 11 1.47 -2.27 5.91
CA LEU A 11 1.64 -3.22 7.01
C LEU A 11 0.29 -3.78 7.48
N ASP A 12 -0.39 -4.51 6.60
CA ASP A 12 -1.71 -5.10 6.83
C ASP A 12 -1.82 -6.53 6.27
N GLY A 13 -2.73 -7.31 6.85
CA GLY A 13 -3.05 -8.68 6.44
C GLY A 13 -1.81 -9.56 6.26
N ALA A 14 -1.73 -10.23 5.11
CA ALA A 14 -0.62 -11.14 4.78
C ALA A 14 0.75 -10.43 4.69
N ASN A 15 0.81 -9.12 4.46
CA ASN A 15 2.10 -8.41 4.41
C ASN A 15 2.80 -8.38 5.77
N VAL A 16 2.06 -8.42 6.88
CA VAL A 16 2.63 -8.55 8.23
C VAL A 16 3.34 -9.90 8.37
N GLU A 17 2.68 -10.98 7.95
CA GLU A 17 3.25 -12.33 7.99
C GLU A 17 4.46 -12.43 7.04
N ILE A 18 4.39 -11.81 5.85
CA ILE A 18 5.51 -11.78 4.91
C ILE A 18 6.69 -11.01 5.51
N ASP A 19 6.48 -9.82 6.07
CA ASP A 19 7.52 -9.01 6.72
C ASP A 19 8.22 -9.80 7.84
N GLN A 20 7.46 -10.53 8.65
CA GLN A 20 8.01 -11.42 9.69
C GLN A 20 8.82 -12.58 9.10
N ALA A 21 8.35 -13.20 8.02
CA ALA A 21 9.00 -14.37 7.41
C ALA A 21 10.26 -14.01 6.62
N VAL A 22 10.24 -12.92 5.84
CA VAL A 22 11.36 -12.53 4.98
C VAL A 22 12.31 -11.55 5.67
N GLY A 23 11.89 -10.92 6.76
CA GLY A 23 12.62 -9.88 7.46
C GLY A 23 12.48 -8.50 6.81
N ARG A 24 12.49 -7.46 7.64
CA ARG A 24 12.20 -6.06 7.25
C ARG A 24 13.01 -5.55 6.06
N ASP A 25 14.25 -5.98 5.92
CA ASP A 25 15.12 -5.55 4.83
C ASP A 25 14.74 -6.15 3.47
N ASN A 26 13.86 -7.15 3.41
CA ASN A 26 13.54 -7.90 2.19
C ASN A 26 12.12 -7.65 1.68
N ILE A 27 11.44 -6.62 2.21
CA ILE A 27 10.10 -6.16 1.81
C ILE A 27 10.05 -4.63 1.84
N PHE A 28 9.21 -4.03 1.00
CA PHE A 28 9.03 -2.58 0.90
C PHE A 28 7.69 -2.17 1.50
N ILE A 29 7.68 -1.83 2.77
CA ILE A 29 6.45 -1.42 3.45
C ILE A 29 6.33 0.09 3.54
N PHE A 30 5.15 0.61 3.23
CA PHE A 30 4.82 2.04 3.30
C PHE A 30 3.46 2.26 3.96
N GLY A 31 3.07 3.53 4.08
CA GLY A 31 1.73 3.93 4.50
C GLY A 31 1.50 3.88 6.00
N LEU A 32 0.28 4.27 6.38
CA LEU A 32 -0.22 4.24 7.74
C LEU A 32 -0.37 2.80 8.24
N THR A 33 -0.18 2.62 9.53
CA THR A 33 -0.52 1.39 10.24
C THR A 33 -2.03 1.28 10.47
N ALA A 34 -2.53 0.06 10.66
CA ALA A 34 -3.94 -0.17 11.02
C ALA A 34 -4.37 0.57 12.29
N ALA A 35 -3.45 0.81 13.23
CA ALA A 35 -3.72 1.57 14.44
C ALA A 35 -3.93 3.07 14.13
N GLU A 36 -3.08 3.65 13.28
CA GLU A 36 -3.18 5.05 12.87
C GLU A 36 -4.45 5.31 12.04
N THR A 37 -4.78 4.44 11.08
CA THR A 37 -6.01 4.57 10.29
C THR A 37 -7.25 4.46 11.19
N ASN A 38 -7.26 3.51 12.13
CA ASN A 38 -8.35 3.39 13.10
C ASN A 38 -8.49 4.64 13.99
N GLN A 39 -7.37 5.23 14.42
CA GLN A 39 -7.40 6.47 15.19
C GLN A 39 -8.03 7.63 14.41
N TYR A 40 -7.69 7.77 13.12
CA TYR A 40 -8.29 8.78 12.26
C TYR A 40 -9.80 8.59 12.08
N TYR A 41 -10.27 7.34 11.97
CA TYR A 41 -11.70 7.03 11.92
C TYR A 41 -12.42 7.37 13.22
N LEU A 42 -11.81 7.08 14.37
CA LEU A 42 -12.41 7.33 15.69
C LEU A 42 -12.49 8.81 16.02
N ASP A 43 -11.42 9.55 15.76
CA ASP A 43 -11.33 10.96 16.17
C ASP A 43 -11.86 11.92 15.11
N GLY A 44 -12.01 11.45 13.86
CA GLY A 44 -12.43 12.29 12.74
C GLY A 44 -11.48 13.46 12.49
N THR A 45 -10.19 13.31 12.81
CA THR A 45 -9.15 14.36 12.71
C THR A 45 -8.49 14.41 11.34
N TYR A 46 -8.71 13.42 10.48
CA TYR A 46 -8.13 13.40 9.14
C TYR A 46 -8.71 14.51 8.25
N ARG A 47 -7.82 15.30 7.64
CA ARG A 47 -8.17 16.42 6.75
C ARG A 47 -7.44 16.25 5.42
N PRO A 48 -8.01 15.54 4.43
CA PRO A 48 -7.31 15.26 3.17
C PRO A 48 -6.91 16.53 2.42
N TYR A 49 -7.71 17.59 2.53
CA TYR A 49 -7.40 18.88 1.93
C TYR A 49 -6.12 19.53 2.49
N GLU A 50 -5.83 19.34 3.78
CA GLU A 50 -4.59 19.82 4.39
C GLU A 50 -3.37 19.04 3.87
N VAL A 51 -3.51 17.71 3.74
CA VAL A 51 -2.47 16.84 3.15
C VAL A 51 -2.18 17.26 1.70
N TYR A 52 -3.23 17.49 0.91
CA TYR A 52 -3.13 18.01 -0.45
C TYR A 52 -2.39 19.35 -0.53
N GLN A 53 -2.64 20.28 0.39
CA GLN A 53 -1.94 21.57 0.39
C GLN A 53 -0.47 21.47 0.83
N ALA A 54 -0.16 20.51 1.70
CA ALA A 54 1.17 20.37 2.29
C ALA A 54 2.19 19.70 1.34
N ASP A 55 1.76 18.79 0.46
CA ASP A 55 2.65 18.11 -0.49
C ASP A 55 2.49 18.67 -1.92
N PRO A 56 3.50 19.39 -2.45
CA PRO A 56 3.42 19.98 -3.80
C PRO A 56 3.31 18.93 -4.91
N TYR A 57 3.88 17.74 -4.74
CA TYR A 57 3.77 16.66 -5.73
C TYR A 57 2.34 16.11 -5.77
N LEU A 58 1.75 15.90 -4.60
CA LEU A 58 0.36 15.47 -4.50
C LEU A 58 -0.59 16.50 -5.10
N LYS A 59 -0.35 17.78 -4.77
CA LYS A 59 -1.11 18.90 -5.30
C LYS A 59 -1.11 18.91 -6.82
N GLU A 60 0.07 18.82 -7.43
CA GLU A 60 0.21 18.82 -8.88
C GLU A 60 -0.56 17.66 -9.52
N VAL A 61 -0.40 16.44 -9.00
CA VAL A 61 -1.08 15.24 -9.54
C VAL A 61 -2.60 15.37 -9.44
N LEU A 62 -3.12 15.84 -8.30
CA LEU A 62 -4.56 16.03 -8.14
C LEU A 62 -5.10 17.16 -9.03
N ASP A 63 -4.39 18.27 -9.16
CA ASP A 63 -4.80 19.38 -10.02
C ASP A 63 -4.81 18.94 -11.50
N GLN A 64 -3.87 18.09 -11.92
CA GLN A 64 -3.79 17.51 -13.27
C GLN A 64 -5.00 16.63 -13.63
N LEU A 65 -5.71 16.08 -12.63
CA LEU A 65 -6.94 15.30 -12.87
C LEU A 65 -8.06 16.19 -13.45
N VAL A 66 -8.09 17.48 -13.10
CA VAL A 66 -9.24 18.35 -13.37
C VAL A 66 -8.91 19.61 -14.18
N ASN A 67 -7.62 19.92 -14.40
CA ASN A 67 -7.19 21.10 -15.16
C ASN A 67 -7.05 20.86 -16.68
N GLY A 68 -7.34 19.65 -17.16
CA GLY A 68 -7.25 19.28 -18.57
C GLY A 68 -5.89 18.75 -19.04
N PHE A 69 -4.92 18.57 -18.14
CA PHE A 69 -3.62 17.98 -18.45
C PHE A 69 -3.75 16.55 -19.01
N ILE A 70 -4.54 15.68 -18.36
CA ILE A 70 -4.72 14.29 -18.79
C ILE A 70 -5.62 14.21 -20.05
N ASN A 71 -6.74 14.96 -20.05
CA ASN A 71 -7.67 14.96 -21.17
C ASN A 71 -8.37 16.32 -21.29
N ALA A 72 -7.85 17.18 -22.17
CA ALA A 72 -8.40 18.51 -22.41
C ALA A 72 -9.83 18.52 -23.00
N GLN A 73 -10.27 17.41 -23.61
CA GLN A 73 -11.59 17.28 -24.22
C GLN A 73 -12.66 16.83 -23.22
N HIS A 74 -12.25 16.24 -22.09
CA HIS A 74 -13.14 15.69 -21.07
C HIS A 74 -12.69 16.10 -19.67
N LEU A 75 -12.75 17.41 -19.38
CA LEU A 75 -12.38 17.98 -18.08
C LEU A 75 -13.14 17.37 -16.89
N ALA A 76 -14.32 16.82 -17.13
CA ALA A 76 -15.15 16.19 -16.11
C ALA A 76 -14.78 14.73 -15.80
N LEU A 77 -13.91 14.10 -16.59
CA LEU A 77 -13.67 12.64 -16.51
C LEU A 77 -13.21 12.17 -15.12
N TYR A 78 -12.43 12.98 -14.41
CA TYR A 78 -11.90 12.66 -13.08
C TYR A 78 -12.40 13.61 -11.98
N GLN A 79 -13.40 14.46 -12.28
CA GLN A 79 -13.93 15.39 -11.28
C GLN A 79 -14.50 14.67 -10.06
N ASP A 80 -15.22 13.56 -10.27
CA ASP A 80 -15.81 12.79 -9.18
C ASP A 80 -14.73 12.16 -8.28
N LEU A 81 -13.63 11.66 -8.88
CA LEU A 81 -12.50 11.11 -8.12
C LEU A 81 -11.81 12.20 -7.30
N HIS A 82 -11.48 13.32 -7.94
CA HIS A 82 -10.87 14.47 -7.27
C HIS A 82 -11.76 14.98 -6.12
N HIS A 83 -13.07 15.10 -6.36
CA HIS A 83 -14.03 15.54 -5.34
C HIS A 83 -14.14 14.52 -4.20
N SER A 84 -14.21 13.22 -4.49
CA SER A 84 -14.24 12.15 -3.49
C SER A 84 -13.03 12.18 -2.56
N LEU A 85 -11.84 12.45 -3.10
CA LEU A 85 -10.59 12.50 -2.35
C LEU A 85 -10.48 13.76 -1.46
N LEU A 86 -10.93 14.93 -1.94
CA LEU A 86 -10.75 16.18 -1.19
C LEU A 86 -11.95 16.60 -0.33
N HIS A 87 -13.16 16.28 -0.77
CA HIS A 87 -14.39 16.85 -0.21
C HIS A 87 -15.38 15.78 0.25
N GLY A 88 -15.39 14.61 -0.38
CA GLY A 88 -16.31 13.52 -0.05
C GLY A 88 -17.77 13.85 -0.38
N TRP A 89 -18.68 12.91 -0.10
CA TRP A 89 -20.10 13.00 -0.47
C TRP A 89 -21.02 12.92 0.75
N GLY A 90 -20.80 13.78 1.75
CA GLY A 90 -21.55 13.76 3.01
C GLY A 90 -21.02 12.76 4.05
N GLY A 91 -19.84 12.18 3.80
CA GLY A 91 -19.05 11.39 4.74
C GLY A 91 -17.59 11.85 4.77
N MET A 92 -16.72 11.06 5.39
CA MET A 92 -15.28 11.32 5.39
C MET A 92 -14.74 11.32 3.95
N ALA A 93 -14.08 12.40 3.56
CA ALA A 93 -13.32 12.49 2.32
C ALA A 93 -12.07 11.60 2.40
N ASP A 94 -11.69 10.98 1.28
CA ASP A 94 -10.60 10.00 1.21
C ASP A 94 -10.61 8.96 2.35
N PRO A 95 -11.68 8.15 2.48
CA PRO A 95 -11.79 7.20 3.58
C PRO A 95 -10.69 6.12 3.52
N TYR A 96 -10.10 5.87 2.36
CA TYR A 96 -9.04 4.86 2.19
C TYR A 96 -7.63 5.43 2.37
N PHE A 97 -7.50 6.68 2.84
CA PHE A 97 -6.21 7.32 3.14
C PHE A 97 -5.23 7.37 1.96
N VAL A 98 -5.75 7.42 0.73
CA VAL A 98 -4.95 7.47 -0.50
C VAL A 98 -4.01 8.68 -0.47
N LEU A 99 -4.51 9.84 0.00
CA LEU A 99 -3.71 11.07 0.06
C LEU A 99 -2.69 11.01 1.19
N ALA A 100 -3.04 10.44 2.34
CA ALA A 100 -2.12 10.28 3.47
C ALA A 100 -0.93 9.37 3.11
N ASP A 101 -1.19 8.27 2.40
CA ASP A 101 -0.16 7.29 2.06
C ASP A 101 0.72 7.71 0.88
N PHE A 102 0.27 8.66 0.05
CA PHE A 102 0.93 9.07 -1.20
C PHE A 102 2.42 9.38 -1.04
N ALA A 103 2.78 10.22 -0.07
CA ALA A 103 4.16 10.64 0.13
C ALA A 103 5.08 9.46 0.51
N SER A 104 4.58 8.55 1.36
CA SER A 104 5.33 7.37 1.78
C SER A 104 5.44 6.33 0.65
N TYR A 105 4.38 6.19 -0.16
CA TYR A 105 4.38 5.36 -1.36
C TYR A 105 5.38 5.84 -2.39
N ARG A 106 5.44 7.16 -2.66
CA ARG A 106 6.43 7.74 -3.56
C ARG A 106 7.86 7.49 -3.06
N ARG A 107 8.13 7.72 -1.77
CA ARG A 107 9.45 7.50 -1.18
C ARG A 107 9.90 6.05 -1.32
N VAL A 108 9.02 5.09 -1.04
CA VAL A 108 9.40 3.68 -1.17
C VAL A 108 9.65 3.28 -2.63
N HIS A 109 8.95 3.90 -3.59
CA HIS A 109 9.25 3.72 -5.02
C HIS A 109 10.60 4.29 -5.42
N GLU A 110 11.02 5.43 -4.84
CA GLU A 110 12.36 5.98 -5.02
C GLU A 110 13.43 4.98 -4.52
N ASP A 111 13.21 4.37 -3.34
CA ASP A 111 14.09 3.35 -2.78
C ASP A 111 14.13 2.08 -3.66
N ILE A 112 12.98 1.62 -4.16
CA ILE A 112 12.88 0.48 -5.08
C ILE A 112 13.68 0.77 -6.35
N ASN A 113 13.51 1.95 -6.95
CA ASN A 113 14.22 2.32 -8.17
C ASN A 113 15.75 2.32 -7.96
N HIS A 114 16.22 2.82 -6.83
CA HIS A 114 17.64 2.79 -6.49
C HIS A 114 18.17 1.37 -6.25
N GLN A 115 17.45 0.54 -5.50
CA GLN A 115 17.87 -0.83 -5.19
C GLN A 115 17.76 -1.78 -6.39
N TYR A 116 16.81 -1.55 -7.30
CA TYR A 116 16.67 -2.34 -8.52
C TYR A 116 17.88 -2.21 -9.45
N GLN A 117 18.58 -1.08 -9.39
CA GLN A 117 19.85 -0.84 -10.11
C GLN A 117 21.04 -1.59 -9.49
N GLN A 118 20.85 -2.32 -8.39
CA GLN A 118 21.88 -3.12 -7.71
C GLN A 118 21.49 -4.61 -7.79
N PRO A 119 21.80 -5.32 -8.89
CA PRO A 119 21.29 -6.66 -9.14
C PRO A 119 21.61 -7.67 -8.03
N GLU A 120 22.82 -7.65 -7.49
CA GLU A 120 23.23 -8.56 -6.41
C GLU A 120 22.38 -8.38 -5.14
N LEU A 121 22.12 -7.12 -4.76
CA LEU A 121 21.25 -6.79 -3.63
C LEU A 121 19.81 -7.24 -3.91
N TRP A 122 19.30 -6.96 -5.10
CA TRP A 122 17.94 -7.32 -5.51
C TRP A 122 17.73 -8.84 -5.54
N TRP A 123 18.64 -9.58 -6.15
CA TRP A 123 18.60 -11.04 -6.22
C TRP A 123 18.71 -11.68 -4.84
N LYS A 124 19.56 -11.14 -3.96
CA LYS A 124 19.65 -11.61 -2.57
C LYS A 124 18.29 -11.51 -1.88
N LYS A 125 17.62 -10.35 -1.97
CA LYS A 125 16.28 -10.15 -1.40
C LYS A 125 15.26 -11.11 -2.02
N ALA A 126 15.31 -11.31 -3.33
CA ALA A 126 14.39 -12.20 -4.05
C ALA A 126 14.56 -13.67 -3.64
N ILE A 127 15.81 -14.14 -3.51
CA ILE A 127 16.12 -15.50 -3.06
C ILE A 127 15.67 -15.71 -1.61
N ILE A 128 15.91 -14.74 -0.71
CA ILE A 128 15.40 -14.80 0.67
C ILE A 128 13.87 -14.91 0.68
N ASN A 129 13.19 -14.14 -0.16
CA ASN A 129 11.75 -14.19 -0.32
C ASN A 129 11.25 -15.56 -0.77
N ILE A 130 11.93 -16.18 -1.75
CA ILE A 130 11.59 -17.51 -2.27
C ILE A 130 11.83 -18.56 -1.18
N GLY A 131 12.99 -18.50 -0.50
CA GLY A 131 13.36 -19.45 0.54
C GLY A 131 12.41 -19.48 1.74
N ASN A 132 11.78 -18.35 2.06
CA ASN A 132 10.83 -18.23 3.17
C ASN A 132 9.36 -18.37 2.73
N ALA A 133 9.07 -18.56 1.45
CA ALA A 133 7.70 -18.68 0.95
C ALA A 133 6.99 -19.97 1.37
N GLY A 134 7.73 -21.00 1.82
CA GLY A 134 7.18 -22.29 2.23
C GLY A 134 6.15 -22.21 3.37
N TYR A 135 6.28 -21.21 4.26
CA TYR A 135 5.29 -20.94 5.31
C TYR A 135 3.89 -20.71 4.74
N PHE A 136 3.76 -20.21 3.52
CA PHE A 136 2.51 -19.80 2.91
C PHE A 136 1.90 -20.87 2.00
N SER A 137 2.37 -22.12 2.11
CA SER A 137 1.76 -23.24 1.42
C SER A 137 0.30 -23.43 1.85
N SER A 138 -0.58 -23.70 0.90
CA SER A 138 -1.97 -24.11 1.19
C SER A 138 -2.01 -25.40 2.00
N ASP A 139 -1.05 -26.30 1.81
CA ASP A 139 -1.00 -27.60 2.50
C ASP A 139 -0.88 -27.39 4.02
N ARG A 140 -0.04 -26.45 4.46
CA ARG A 140 0.05 -26.05 5.87
C ARG A 140 -1.29 -25.54 6.39
N THR A 141 -1.97 -24.70 5.61
CA THR A 141 -3.28 -24.15 6.00
C THR A 141 -4.33 -25.26 6.12
N ILE A 142 -4.37 -26.21 5.17
CA ILE A 142 -5.26 -27.37 5.24
C ILE A 142 -4.96 -28.23 6.47
N GLU A 143 -3.69 -28.46 6.77
CA GLU A 143 -3.28 -29.20 7.96
C GLU A 143 -3.70 -28.49 9.25
N GLU A 144 -3.50 -27.18 9.37
CA GLU A 144 -3.96 -26.38 10.53
C GLU A 144 -5.47 -26.41 10.69
N TYR A 145 -6.24 -26.29 9.58
CA TYR A 145 -7.70 -26.41 9.61
C TYR A 145 -8.14 -27.80 10.07
N ASN A 146 -7.50 -28.86 9.58
CA ASN A 146 -7.82 -30.21 10.02
C ASN A 146 -7.49 -30.40 11.51
N GLN A 147 -6.31 -29.94 11.93
CA GLN A 147 -5.85 -30.06 13.31
C GLN A 147 -6.66 -29.21 14.29
N ARG A 148 -7.22 -28.06 13.89
CA ARG A 148 -7.89 -27.12 14.83
C ARG A 148 -9.40 -27.16 14.74
N ILE A 149 -9.98 -27.39 13.56
CA ILE A 149 -11.40 -27.20 13.30
C ILE A 149 -12.06 -28.50 12.83
N TRP A 150 -11.65 -29.05 11.67
CA TRP A 150 -12.40 -30.13 11.04
C TRP A 150 -12.23 -31.48 11.75
N LYS A 151 -11.03 -31.75 12.29
CA LYS A 151 -10.72 -32.99 13.01
C LYS A 151 -11.06 -34.25 12.20
N LEU A 152 -10.83 -34.21 10.89
CA LEU A 152 -11.03 -35.35 10.00
C LEU A 152 -9.93 -36.39 10.28
N HIS A 153 -10.38 -37.64 10.37
CA HIS A 153 -9.55 -38.81 10.64
C HIS A 153 -8.91 -39.37 9.37
#